data_AF-A0A431UNP6-F1
#
_entry.id   AF-A0A431UNP6-F1
#
_cell.length_a   1.000
_cell.length_b   1.000
_cell.length_c   1.000
_cell.angle_alpha   90.00
_cell.angle_beta   90.00
_cell.angle_gamma   90.00
#
_symmetry.space_group_name_H-M   'P 1'
#
loop_
_entity.id
_entity.type
_entity.pdbx_description
1 polymer ?
#
loop_
_entity_poly.entity_id
_entity_poly.type
_entity_poly.pdbx_seq_one_letter_code
_entity_poly.pdbx_strand_id
1 'polypeptide(L)'
;MHKHNNIDRSICLFAAQREGRDALHAAQSAISETIMGGEQLVVDKVCEIHRASTYSEMTAFEATAEFASRLQLNTGATDRRYDLRVCDASMFRAIWKARQMVDMTGINYRDYIQRAVTYLRHCGKKRITPAMLVSAEVQLHVMELDAVSR
;
A
#
# COMPACT_ATOMS: atom_id res chain seq x y z
N MET A 1 13.48 -4.18 -23.10
CA MET A 1 13.98 -4.24 -21.69
C MET A 1 14.24 -2.82 -21.19
N HIS A 2 13.28 -2.17 -20.52
CA HIS A 2 13.52 -0.86 -19.90
C HIS A 2 13.86 -1.03 -18.41
N LYS A 3 15.16 -0.99 -18.11
CA LYS A 3 15.71 -0.96 -16.74
C LYS A 3 15.68 0.45 -16.10
N HIS A 4 14.93 1.41 -16.65
CA HIS A 4 14.99 2.83 -16.26
C HIS A 4 13.95 3.27 -15.20
N ASN A 5 13.04 2.41 -14.76
CA ASN A 5 11.75 2.90 -14.24
C ASN A 5 11.73 3.49 -12.80
N ASN A 6 12.68 3.14 -11.92
CA ASN A 6 12.57 3.53 -10.49
C ASN A 6 13.21 4.88 -10.16
N ILE A 7 14.36 5.20 -10.76
CA ILE A 7 15.07 6.47 -10.52
C ILE A 7 14.27 7.62 -11.15
N ASP A 8 13.78 7.42 -12.38
CA ASP A 8 12.94 8.40 -13.10
C ASP A 8 11.68 8.73 -12.32
N ARG A 9 11.04 7.74 -11.69
CA ARG A 9 9.87 7.94 -10.82
C ARG A 9 10.19 8.81 -9.61
N SER A 10 11.30 8.55 -8.92
CA SER A 10 11.69 9.35 -7.75
C SER A 10 12.00 10.80 -8.14
N ILE A 11 12.65 11.03 -9.28
CA ILE A 11 12.96 12.36 -9.80
C ILE A 11 11.66 13.08 -10.18
N CYS A 12 10.76 12.40 -10.91
CA CYS A 12 9.47 12.94 -11.32
C CYS A 12 8.62 13.39 -10.12
N LEU A 13 8.48 12.54 -9.09
CA LEU A 13 7.75 12.89 -7.87
C LEU A 13 8.39 14.07 -7.13
N PHE A 14 9.73 14.13 -7.07
CA PHE A 14 10.43 15.24 -6.43
C PHE A 14 10.25 16.57 -7.17
N ALA A 15 10.33 16.56 -8.50
CA ALA A 15 10.10 17.74 -9.33
C ALA A 15 8.65 18.23 -9.17
N ALA A 16 7.68 17.33 -9.33
CA ALA A 16 6.25 17.64 -9.21
C ALA A 16 5.88 18.18 -7.81
N GLN A 17 6.48 17.64 -6.75
CA GLN A 17 6.29 18.13 -5.39
C GLN A 17 6.66 19.61 -5.22
N ARG A 18 7.67 20.10 -5.96
CA ARG A 18 8.10 21.51 -5.93
C ARG A 18 7.18 22.43 -6.73
N GLU A 19 6.52 21.89 -7.74
CA GLU A 19 5.59 22.63 -8.61
C GLU A 19 4.22 22.81 -7.96
N GLY A 20 3.83 21.91 -7.05
CA GLY A 20 2.65 22.06 -6.21
C GLY A 20 1.83 20.78 -6.07
N ARG A 21 0.71 20.89 -5.36
CA ARG A 21 -0.17 19.73 -5.06
C ARG A 21 -0.75 19.11 -6.33
N ASP A 22 -1.23 19.93 -7.26
CA ASP A 22 -1.87 19.43 -8.49
C ASP A 22 -0.87 18.71 -9.40
N ALA A 23 0.34 19.29 -9.54
CA ALA A 23 1.43 18.66 -10.29
C ALA A 23 1.84 17.32 -9.65
N LEU A 24 1.97 17.27 -8.32
CA LEU A 24 2.26 16.04 -7.59
C LEU A 24 1.19 14.98 -7.82
N HIS A 25 -0.09 15.35 -7.73
CA HIS A 25 -1.20 14.43 -7.93
C HIS A 25 -1.23 13.88 -9.37
N ALA A 26 -0.99 14.74 -10.37
CA ALA A 26 -0.88 14.32 -11.76
C ALA A 26 0.28 13.33 -11.96
N ALA A 27 1.45 13.60 -11.38
CA ALA A 27 2.60 12.70 -11.45
C ALA A 27 2.30 11.35 -10.79
N GLN A 28 1.74 11.34 -9.58
CA GLN A 28 1.33 10.13 -8.86
C GLN A 28 0.33 9.30 -9.68
N SER A 29 -0.64 9.95 -10.31
CA SER A 29 -1.65 9.30 -11.15
C SER A 29 -1.01 8.66 -12.38
N ALA A 30 -0.18 9.41 -13.12
CA ALA A 30 0.52 8.91 -14.31
C ALA A 30 1.45 7.73 -13.99
N ILE A 31 2.17 7.79 -12.86
CA ILE A 31 3.03 6.72 -12.37
C ILE A 31 2.20 5.47 -12.06
N SER A 32 1.09 5.65 -11.34
CA SER A 32 0.21 4.55 -10.95
C SER A 32 -0.38 3.87 -12.18
N GLU A 33 -0.87 4.65 -13.14
CA GLU A 33 -1.40 4.15 -14.40
C GLU A 33 -0.35 3.37 -15.21
N THR A 34 0.86 3.91 -15.29
CA THR A 34 1.97 3.25 -16.00
C THR A 34 2.35 1.89 -15.39
N ILE A 35 2.31 1.77 -14.06
CA ILE A 35 2.76 0.54 -13.36
C ILE A 35 1.64 -0.49 -13.19
N MET A 36 0.45 -0.02 -12.87
CA MET A 36 -0.72 -0.85 -12.55
C MET A 36 -1.55 -1.19 -13.79
N GLY A 37 -1.57 -0.30 -14.79
CA GLY A 37 -2.51 -0.32 -15.91
C GLY A 37 -3.88 0.24 -15.51
N GLY A 38 -4.60 0.80 -16.49
CA GLY A 38 -5.88 1.49 -16.26
C GLY A 38 -6.96 0.61 -15.60
N GLU A 39 -7.02 -0.69 -15.94
CA GLU A 39 -8.00 -1.61 -15.35
C GLU A 39 -7.86 -1.73 -13.81
N GLN A 40 -6.64 -1.74 -13.30
CA GLN A 40 -6.40 -1.84 -11.86
C GLN A 40 -6.76 -0.55 -11.12
N LEU A 41 -6.75 0.60 -11.80
CA LEU A 41 -7.20 1.87 -11.23
C LEU A 41 -8.73 1.93 -11.12
N VAL A 42 -9.46 1.24 -12.00
CA VAL A 42 -10.92 1.11 -11.88
C VAL A 42 -11.29 0.31 -10.64
N VAL A 43 -10.57 -0.79 -10.36
CA VAL A 43 -10.75 -1.59 -9.14
C VAL A 43 -10.52 -0.73 -7.89
N ASP A 44 -9.59 0.23 -7.95
CA ASP A 44 -9.28 1.08 -6.80
C ASP A 44 -10.49 1.90 -6.33
N LYS A 45 -11.30 2.41 -7.26
CA LYS A 45 -12.51 3.17 -6.94
C LYS A 45 -13.55 2.34 -6.19
N VAL A 46 -13.60 1.03 -6.44
CA VAL A 46 -14.49 0.12 -5.71
C VAL A 46 -13.98 -0.08 -4.29
N CYS A 47 -12.68 -0.30 -4.13
CA CYS A 47 -12.06 -0.49 -2.82
C CYS A 47 -12.11 0.78 -1.95
N GLU A 48 -11.94 1.96 -2.57
CA GLU A 48 -11.93 3.26 -1.89
C GLU A 48 -13.20 3.53 -1.07
N ILE A 49 -14.36 3.05 -1.52
CA ILE A 49 -15.64 3.20 -0.82
C ILE A 49 -15.60 2.55 0.58
N HIS A 50 -14.81 1.49 0.73
CA HIS A 50 -14.67 0.76 1.99
C HIS A 50 -13.51 1.26 2.86
N ARG A 51 -12.64 2.12 2.32
CA ARG A 51 -11.45 2.60 3.02
C ARG A 51 -11.83 3.25 4.34
N ALA A 52 -11.06 2.95 5.38
CA ALA A 52 -11.29 3.53 6.71
C ALA A 52 -11.32 5.07 6.63
N SER A 53 -12.30 5.69 7.31
CA SER A 53 -12.62 7.12 7.18
C SER A 53 -11.44 8.07 7.45
N THR A 54 -10.48 7.66 8.27
CA THR A 54 -9.23 8.42 8.51
C THR A 54 -8.40 8.65 7.25
N TYR A 55 -8.65 7.88 6.19
CA TYR A 55 -7.92 7.93 4.91
C TYR A 55 -8.82 8.29 3.72
N SER A 56 -10.05 8.77 3.95
CA SER A 56 -11.02 9.07 2.87
C SER A 56 -10.50 10.13 1.89
N GLU A 57 -9.77 11.12 2.40
CA GLU A 57 -9.24 12.23 1.59
C GLU A 57 -7.92 11.90 0.89
N MET A 58 -7.34 10.72 1.14
CA MET A 58 -6.09 10.32 0.50
C MET A 58 -6.35 9.83 -0.92
N THR A 59 -5.49 10.25 -1.84
CA THR A 59 -5.45 9.68 -3.18
C THR A 59 -5.00 8.22 -3.11
N ALA A 60 -5.28 7.43 -4.16
CA ALA A 60 -4.86 6.02 -4.22
C ALA A 60 -3.35 5.82 -3.99
N PHE A 61 -2.53 6.73 -4.53
CA PHE A 61 -1.07 6.68 -4.34
C PHE A 61 -0.70 6.98 -2.88
N GLU A 62 -1.27 8.02 -2.29
CA GLU A 62 -1.01 8.39 -0.89
C GLU A 62 -1.46 7.31 0.08
N ALA A 63 -2.64 6.74 -0.13
CA ALA A 63 -3.16 5.61 0.66
C ALA A 63 -2.22 4.41 0.57
N THR A 64 -1.71 4.12 -0.63
CA THR A 64 -0.73 3.04 -0.83
C THR A 64 0.62 3.35 -0.18
N ALA A 65 1.07 4.61 -0.21
CA ALA A 65 2.31 5.05 0.45
C ALA A 65 2.21 4.97 1.97
N GLU A 66 1.07 5.37 2.54
CA GLU A 66 0.77 5.26 3.96
C GLU A 66 0.73 3.78 4.39
N PHE A 67 0.02 2.93 3.66
CA PHE A 67 0.01 1.49 3.89
C PHE A 67 1.43 0.89 3.86
N ALA A 68 2.24 1.28 2.86
CA ALA A 68 3.63 0.83 2.74
C ALA A 68 4.51 1.27 3.92
N SER A 69 4.34 2.52 4.37
CA SER A 69 5.03 3.08 5.54
C SER A 69 4.70 2.29 6.81
N ARG A 70 3.42 1.98 7.04
CA ARG A 70 2.98 1.15 8.18
C ARG A 70 3.54 -0.26 8.10
N LEU A 71 3.58 -0.86 6.92
CA LEU A 71 4.18 -2.17 6.70
C LEU A 71 5.68 -2.16 7.01
N GLN A 72 6.40 -1.16 6.50
CA GLN A 72 7.82 -1.00 6.75
C GLN A 72 8.11 -0.87 8.26
N LEU A 73 7.36 -0.02 8.94
CA LEU A 73 7.51 0.21 10.38
C LEU A 73 7.28 -1.08 11.19
N ASN A 74 6.17 -1.79 10.94
CA ASN A 74 5.82 -2.99 11.70
C ASN A 74 6.71 -4.19 11.40
N THR A 75 7.31 -4.25 10.22
CA THR A 75 8.24 -5.35 9.87
C THR A 75 9.66 -5.09 10.32
N GLY A 76 9.98 -3.88 10.77
CA GLY A 76 11.34 -3.46 11.11
C GLY A 76 12.27 -3.42 9.90
N ALA A 77 11.72 -3.27 8.68
CA ALA A 77 12.51 -3.22 7.47
C ALA A 77 13.31 -1.91 7.40
N THR A 78 14.64 -2.02 7.50
CA THR A 78 15.58 -0.89 7.42
C THR A 78 15.91 -0.51 5.99
N ASP A 79 15.62 -1.38 5.02
CA ASP A 79 15.78 -1.09 3.59
C ASP A 79 14.58 -0.31 3.04
N ARG A 80 14.78 0.40 1.92
CA ARG A 80 13.71 1.15 1.23
C ARG A 80 12.82 0.24 0.37
N ARG A 81 12.64 -1.02 0.77
CA ARG A 81 11.96 -2.03 -0.06
C ARG A 81 10.52 -1.68 -0.36
N TYR A 82 9.83 -1.06 0.59
CA TYR A 82 8.42 -0.70 0.45
C TYR A 82 8.21 0.75 0.01
N ASP A 83 9.27 1.52 -0.16
CA ASP A 83 9.18 2.90 -0.59
C ASP A 83 8.71 2.98 -2.05
N LEU A 84 7.47 3.41 -2.27
CA LEU A 84 6.85 3.52 -3.59
C LEU A 84 7.61 4.41 -4.56
N ARG A 85 8.52 5.28 -4.09
CA ARG A 85 9.34 6.11 -4.95
C ARG A 85 10.42 5.30 -5.64
N VAL A 86 10.93 4.24 -5.00
CA VAL A 86 12.15 3.52 -5.44
C VAL A 86 12.00 2.00 -5.57
N CYS A 87 10.92 1.40 -5.05
CA CYS A 87 10.67 -0.04 -5.16
C CYS A 87 10.43 -0.47 -6.61
N ASP A 88 10.75 -1.71 -6.98
CA ASP A 88 10.46 -2.17 -8.33
C ASP A 88 8.94 -2.26 -8.62
N ALA A 89 8.59 -2.35 -9.90
CA ALA A 89 7.20 -2.41 -10.34
C ALA A 89 6.45 -3.62 -9.76
N SER A 90 7.13 -4.74 -9.51
CA SER A 90 6.50 -5.93 -8.92
C SER A 90 6.11 -5.67 -7.47
N MET A 91 7.00 -5.07 -6.69
CA MET A 91 6.74 -4.67 -5.30
C MET A 91 5.67 -3.58 -5.23
N PHE A 92 5.73 -2.58 -6.11
CA PHE A 92 4.71 -1.54 -6.19
C PHE A 92 3.31 -2.16 -6.37
N ARG A 93 3.14 -3.06 -7.35
CA ARG A 93 1.88 -3.77 -7.58
C ARG A 93 1.45 -4.62 -6.38
N ALA A 94 2.39 -5.29 -5.72
CA ALA A 94 2.09 -6.13 -4.56
C ALA A 94 1.59 -5.31 -3.37
N ILE A 95 2.20 -4.15 -3.10
CA ILE A 95 1.75 -3.22 -2.06
C ILE A 95 0.38 -2.66 -2.41
N TRP A 96 0.20 -2.22 -3.66
CA TRP A 96 -1.07 -1.67 -4.14
C TRP A 96 -2.24 -2.64 -3.96
N LYS A 97 -2.09 -3.87 -4.44
CA LYS A 97 -3.12 -4.91 -4.31
C LYS A 97 -3.37 -5.29 -2.86
N ALA A 98 -2.33 -5.37 -2.04
CA ALA A 98 -2.51 -5.63 -0.61
C ALA A 98 -3.32 -4.51 0.06
N ARG A 99 -3.01 -3.24 -0.24
CA ARG A 99 -3.78 -2.10 0.27
C ARG A 99 -5.24 -2.17 -0.17
N GLN A 100 -5.54 -2.46 -1.45
CA GLN A 100 -6.91 -2.63 -1.94
C GLN A 100 -7.69 -3.70 -1.16
N MET A 101 -7.05 -4.84 -0.89
CA MET A 101 -7.69 -5.92 -0.10
C MET A 101 -7.90 -5.51 1.37
N VAL A 102 -7.06 -4.64 1.93
CA VAL A 102 -7.25 -4.10 3.28
C VAL A 102 -8.34 -3.04 3.31
N ASP A 103 -8.43 -2.18 2.29
CA ASP A 103 -9.51 -1.20 2.12
C ASP A 103 -10.88 -1.90 2.21
N MET A 104 -11.03 -3.07 1.56
CA MET A 104 -12.27 -3.87 1.60
C MET A 104 -12.70 -4.33 3.00
N THR A 105 -11.80 -4.33 3.99
CA THR A 105 -12.15 -4.70 5.38
C THR A 105 -12.66 -3.52 6.19
N GLY A 106 -12.43 -2.28 5.73
CA GLY A 106 -12.73 -1.05 6.48
C GLY A 106 -11.90 -0.86 7.75
N ILE A 107 -10.90 -1.69 7.99
CA ILE A 107 -10.01 -1.60 9.16
C ILE A 107 -8.89 -0.59 8.87
N ASN A 108 -8.54 0.20 9.88
CA ASN A 108 -7.43 1.15 9.79
C ASN A 108 -6.10 0.43 9.46
N TYR A 109 -5.28 0.99 8.56
CA TYR A 109 -4.00 0.39 8.14
C TYR A 109 -3.05 0.10 9.29
N ARG A 110 -2.97 0.99 10.29
CA ARG A 110 -2.13 0.77 11.48
C ARG A 110 -2.55 -0.49 12.20
N ASP A 111 -3.83 -0.59 12.54
CA ASP A 111 -4.37 -1.68 13.35
C ASP A 111 -4.34 -2.99 12.57
N TYR A 112 -4.76 -2.96 11.30
CA TYR A 112 -4.70 -4.12 10.42
C TYR A 112 -3.29 -4.67 10.32
N ILE A 113 -2.31 -3.82 9.96
CA ILE A 113 -0.93 -4.27 9.75
C ILE A 113 -0.31 -4.75 11.07
N GLN A 114 -0.54 -4.06 12.18
CA GLN A 114 -0.01 -4.47 13.48
C GLN A 114 -0.53 -5.87 13.87
N ARG A 115 -1.84 -6.11 13.75
CA ARG A 115 -2.47 -7.40 14.04
C ARG A 115 -1.96 -8.49 13.09
N ALA A 116 -1.97 -8.23 11.77
CA ALA A 116 -1.49 -9.16 10.75
C ALA A 116 -0.02 -9.54 10.94
N VAL A 117 0.85 -8.56 11.20
CA VAL A 117 2.28 -8.80 11.44
C VAL A 117 2.47 -9.60 12.72
N THR A 118 1.77 -9.26 13.81
CA THR A 118 1.85 -9.98 15.08
C THR A 118 1.48 -11.45 14.90
N TYR A 119 0.36 -11.71 14.22
CA TYR A 119 -0.09 -13.06 13.90
C TYR A 119 0.94 -13.82 13.05
N LEU A 120 1.44 -13.22 11.96
CA LEU A 120 2.44 -13.87 11.11
C LEU A 120 3.74 -14.16 11.87
N ARG A 121 4.16 -13.29 12.80
CA ARG A 121 5.32 -13.54 13.67
C ARG A 121 5.06 -14.71 14.62
N HIS A 122 3.86 -14.80 15.20
CA HIS A 122 3.45 -15.93 16.03
C HIS A 122 3.47 -17.25 15.24
N CYS A 123 3.05 -17.22 13.97
CA CYS A 123 3.18 -18.35 13.02
C CYS A 123 4.62 -18.61 12.54
N GLY A 124 5.64 -18.00 13.16
CA GLY A 124 7.05 -18.23 12.88
C GLY A 124 7.59 -17.55 11.61
N LYS A 125 6.86 -16.62 10.98
CA LYS A 125 7.32 -15.97 9.75
C LYS A 125 8.42 -14.94 10.06
N LYS A 126 9.62 -15.19 9.51
CA LYS A 126 10.79 -14.31 9.64
C LYS A 126 10.76 -13.11 8.69
N ARG A 127 10.25 -13.30 7.48
CA ARG A 127 10.03 -12.25 6.47
C ARG A 127 8.54 -12.16 6.19
N ILE A 128 8.02 -10.94 6.19
CA ILE A 128 6.62 -10.65 5.90
C ILE A 128 6.57 -9.84 4.62
N THR A 129 5.66 -10.19 3.72
CA THR A 129 5.48 -9.54 2.42
C THR A 129 4.05 -9.00 2.31
N PRO A 130 3.78 -8.03 1.41
CA PRO A 130 2.42 -7.52 1.23
C PRO A 130 1.38 -8.61 0.97
N ALA A 131 1.71 -9.60 0.13
CA ALA A 131 0.82 -10.71 -0.18
C ALA A 131 0.47 -11.58 1.04
N MET A 132 1.39 -11.74 2.00
CA MET A 132 1.13 -12.50 3.21
C MET A 132 0.16 -11.78 4.15
N LEU A 133 0.15 -10.44 4.15
CA LEU A 133 -0.79 -9.67 4.98
C LEU A 133 -2.25 -9.86 4.57
N VAL A 134 -2.48 -10.29 3.34
CA VAL A 134 -3.81 -10.39 2.73
C VAL A 134 -4.12 -11.82 2.29
N SER A 135 -3.41 -12.82 2.85
CA SER A 135 -3.86 -14.20 2.73
C SER A 135 -5.19 -14.37 3.47
N ALA A 136 -6.03 -15.28 2.99
CA ALA A 136 -7.36 -15.51 3.57
C ALA A 136 -7.30 -15.78 5.09
N GLU A 137 -6.32 -16.59 5.53
CA GLU A 137 -6.09 -16.89 6.95
C GLU A 137 -5.79 -15.62 7.78
N VAL A 138 -4.92 -14.75 7.28
CA VAL A 138 -4.56 -13.51 7.99
C VAL A 138 -5.73 -12.53 8.01
N GLN A 139 -6.44 -12.39 6.88
CA GLN A 139 -7.62 -11.53 6.79
C GLN A 139 -8.70 -11.97 7.78
N LEU A 140 -9.03 -13.26 7.81
CA LEU A 140 -10.00 -13.82 8.75
C LEU A 140 -9.59 -13.53 10.20
N HIS A 141 -8.34 -13.82 10.57
CA HIS A 141 -7.85 -13.58 11.91
C HIS A 141 -7.94 -12.10 12.33
N VAL A 142 -7.56 -11.17 11.46
CA VAL A 142 -7.61 -9.74 11.77
C VAL A 142 -9.05 -9.24 11.89
N MET A 143 -9.95 -9.72 11.02
CA MET A 143 -11.37 -9.36 11.05
C MET A 143 -12.08 -9.90 12.30
N GLU A 144 -11.76 -11.12 12.73
CA GLU A 144 -12.27 -11.68 13.99
C GLU A 144 -11.86 -10.83 15.20
N LEU A 145 -10.58 -10.44 15.26
CA LEU A 145 -10.09 -9.56 16.33
C LEU A 145 -10.74 -8.16 16.29
N ASP A 146 -11.00 -7.63 15.10
CA ASP A 146 -11.68 -6.33 14.96
C ASP A 146 -13.11 -6.38 15.47
N ALA A 147 -13.85 -7.44 15.15
CA ALA A 147 -15.23 -7.62 15.58
C ALA A 147 -15.37 -7.70 17.12
N VAL A 148 -14.38 -8.26 17.81
CA VAL A 148 -14.35 -8.34 19.29
C VAL A 148 -13.93 -7.02 19.95
N SER A 149 -13.27 -6.13 19.21
CA SER A 149 -12.73 -4.87 19.74
C SER A 149 -13.70 -3.67 19.59
N ARG A 150 -14.88 -3.88 19.01
CA ARG A 150 -15.93 -2.87 18.80
C ARG A 150 -17.04 -3.02 19.85
#